data_AF-A0AAJ2AGG1-F1
#
_entry.id   AF-A0AAJ2AGG1-F1
#
_cell.length_a   1.000
_cell.length_b   1.000
_cell.length_c   1.000
_cell.angle_alpha   90.00
_cell.angle_beta   90.00
_cell.angle_gamma   90.00
#
_symmetry.space_group_name_H-M   'P 1'
#
loop_
_entity.id
_entity.type
_entity.pdbx_description
1 polymer ?
#
loop_
_entity_poly.entity_id
_entity_poly.type
_entity_poly.pdbx_seq_one_letter_code
_entity_poly.pdbx_strand_id
1 'polypeptide(L)'
;MSIVEGFERKALFNITRGVALICVTAFLLIIAGGVIYGLSVWQEQIDTKVQPQEIVEPLKAPQTTPEEVAGPRGAQPPGQQGPEESPLAGYKIPFALQKYVSGDNAKVLRRHLDDAPVAERQAYLDELGAVVTEAEAKKVDVVAAINSYMEVKSERYKAAAAKNVQKWETLKVVAEVTAGGLLLVALFSLVLVLLAIERNTRSLRQSDERIRASAERKHEVATA
;
A
#
# COMPACT_ATOMS: atom_id res chain seq x y z
N MET A 1 41.86 -23.48 -40.84
CA MET A 1 40.93 -23.46 -39.68
C MET A 1 40.70 -22.05 -39.09
N SER A 2 40.91 -20.95 -39.84
CA SER A 2 40.91 -19.58 -39.27
C SER A 2 39.59 -18.79 -39.42
N ILE A 3 38.69 -19.20 -40.31
CA ILE A 3 37.45 -18.45 -40.60
C ILE A 3 36.37 -18.74 -39.54
N VAL A 4 36.32 -19.97 -39.02
CA VAL A 4 35.34 -20.39 -38.01
C VAL A 4 35.59 -19.66 -36.69
N GLU A 5 36.83 -19.59 -36.19
CA GLU A 5 37.15 -18.86 -34.94
C GLU A 5 36.90 -17.34 -35.02
N GLY A 6 37.08 -16.74 -36.21
CA GLY A 6 36.78 -15.34 -36.46
C GLY A 6 35.29 -15.04 -36.53
N PHE A 7 34.51 -15.97 -37.07
CA PHE A 7 33.04 -15.89 -37.11
C PHE A 7 32.44 -16.15 -35.72
N GLU A 8 32.95 -17.14 -34.99
CA GLU A 8 32.53 -17.48 -33.63
C GLU A 8 32.72 -16.29 -32.69
N ARG A 9 33.92 -15.71 -32.63
CA ARG A 9 34.18 -14.59 -31.71
C ARG A 9 33.48 -13.30 -32.08
N LYS A 10 33.21 -13.03 -33.37
CA LYS A 10 32.59 -11.76 -33.80
C LYS A 10 31.06 -11.85 -33.83
N ALA A 11 30.50 -13.01 -34.17
CA ALA A 11 29.06 -13.25 -34.14
C ALA A 11 28.57 -13.48 -32.70
N LEU A 12 29.23 -14.34 -31.89
CA LEU A 12 28.81 -14.55 -30.49
C LEU A 12 28.79 -13.25 -29.71
N PHE A 13 29.80 -12.39 -29.90
CA PHE A 13 29.93 -11.12 -29.15
C PHE A 13 28.84 -10.10 -29.53
N ASN A 14 28.48 -10.03 -30.82
CA ASN A 14 27.37 -9.20 -31.26
C ASN A 14 26.02 -9.76 -30.80
N ILE A 15 25.86 -11.08 -30.77
CA ILE A 15 24.65 -11.75 -30.27
C ILE A 15 24.52 -11.52 -28.75
N THR A 16 25.58 -11.71 -27.96
CA THR A 16 25.55 -11.45 -26.50
C THR A 16 25.20 -10.00 -26.20
N ARG A 17 25.77 -9.05 -26.94
CA ARG A 17 25.41 -7.63 -26.81
C ARG A 17 23.95 -7.36 -27.16
N GLY A 18 23.45 -7.93 -28.26
CA GLY A 18 22.06 -7.78 -28.68
C GLY A 18 21.10 -8.35 -27.64
N VAL A 19 21.35 -9.57 -27.16
CA VAL A 19 20.57 -10.23 -26.12
C VAL A 19 20.61 -9.44 -24.81
N ALA A 20 21.79 -9.01 -24.36
CA ALA A 20 21.92 -8.21 -23.13
C ALA A 20 21.15 -6.89 -23.22
N LEU A 21 21.17 -6.20 -24.37
CA LEU A 21 20.44 -4.95 -24.57
C LEU A 21 18.92 -5.18 -24.55
N ILE A 22 18.44 -6.24 -25.21
CA ILE A 22 17.03 -6.65 -25.16
C ILE A 22 16.62 -6.97 -23.71
N CYS A 23 17.41 -7.77 -22.99
CA CYS A 23 17.15 -8.12 -21.60
C CYS A 23 17.08 -6.89 -20.71
N VAL A 24 18.07 -5.99 -20.77
CA VAL A 24 18.08 -4.74 -19.99
C VAL A 24 16.84 -3.90 -20.30
N THR A 25 16.48 -3.76 -21.57
CA THR A 25 15.30 -2.98 -21.98
C THR A 25 14.01 -3.60 -21.45
N ALA A 26 13.86 -4.92 -21.55
CA ALA A 26 12.71 -5.64 -21.00
C ALA A 26 12.62 -5.49 -19.47
N PHE A 27 13.73 -5.64 -18.74
CA PHE A 27 13.75 -5.44 -17.29
C PHE A 27 13.39 -4.01 -16.90
N LEU A 28 13.88 -3.00 -17.61
CA LEU A 28 13.52 -1.60 -17.34
C LEU A 28 12.03 -1.35 -17.53
N LEU A 29 11.40 -1.94 -18.56
CA LEU A 29 9.96 -1.83 -18.77
C LEU A 29 9.17 -2.51 -17.65
N ILE A 30 9.59 -3.70 -17.22
CA ILE A 30 8.97 -4.42 -16.09
C ILE A 30 9.10 -3.60 -14.80
N ILE A 31 10.28 -3.03 -14.53
CA ILE A 31 10.52 -2.18 -13.36
C ILE A 31 9.62 -0.95 -13.41
N ALA A 32 9.54 -0.25 -14.55
CA ALA A 32 8.69 0.93 -14.71
C ALA A 32 7.21 0.58 -14.47
N GLY A 33 6.73 -0.53 -15.03
CA GLY A 33 5.37 -1.03 -14.77
C GLY A 33 5.14 -1.38 -13.30
N GLY A 34 6.10 -2.05 -12.66
CA GLY A 34 6.06 -2.38 -11.24
C GLY A 34 6.01 -1.16 -10.33
N VAL A 35 6.79 -0.12 -10.64
CA VAL A 35 6.78 1.15 -9.89
C VAL A 35 5.43 1.86 -10.03
N ILE A 36 4.89 1.96 -11.24
CA ILE A 36 3.57 2.57 -11.47
C ILE A 36 2.48 1.80 -10.72
N TYR A 37 2.51 0.47 -10.79
CA TYR A 37 1.58 -0.39 -10.07
C TYR A 37 1.71 -0.23 -8.55
N GLY A 38 2.93 -0.23 -8.00
CA GLY A 38 3.18 0.00 -6.58
C GLY A 38 2.67 1.36 -6.09
N LEU A 39 2.86 2.42 -6.88
CA LEU A 39 2.30 3.74 -6.58
C LEU A 39 0.76 3.74 -6.56
N SER A 40 0.12 3.04 -7.50
CA SER A 40 -1.33 2.90 -7.53
C SER A 40 -1.88 2.18 -6.29
N VAL A 41 -1.23 1.10 -5.87
CA VAL A 41 -1.62 0.33 -4.66
C VAL A 41 -1.42 1.15 -3.39
N TRP A 42 -0.37 1.98 -3.35
CA TRP A 42 -0.09 2.88 -2.24
C TRP A 42 -1.15 3.99 -2.10
N GLN A 43 -1.64 4.54 -3.21
CA GLN A 43 -2.60 5.65 -3.21
C GLN A 43 -4.04 5.23 -2.92
N GLU A 44 -4.37 3.95 -3.04
CA GLU A 44 -5.72 3.48 -2.78
C GLU A 44 -6.05 3.67 -1.28
N GLN A 45 -6.93 4.61 -0.97
CA GLN A 45 -7.45 4.80 0.39
C GLN A 45 -8.55 3.78 0.66
N ILE A 46 -8.51 3.16 1.84
CA ILE A 46 -9.57 2.24 2.27
C ILE A 46 -10.62 3.07 3.01
N ASP A 47 -11.82 3.14 2.46
CA ASP A 47 -12.92 3.86 3.08
C ASP A 47 -13.47 3.09 4.30
N THR A 48 -13.31 3.68 5.47
CA THR A 48 -13.85 3.19 6.75
C THR A 48 -15.09 3.97 7.18
N LYS A 49 -15.54 4.95 6.41
CA LYS A 49 -16.67 5.81 6.76
C LYS A 49 -17.98 5.06 6.64
N VAL A 50 -18.86 5.24 7.63
CA VAL A 50 -20.20 4.65 7.64
C VAL A 50 -21.21 5.79 7.59
N GLN A 51 -22.11 5.76 6.61
CA GLN A 51 -23.16 6.78 6.52
C GLN A 51 -24.34 6.43 7.42
N PRO A 52 -24.97 7.40 8.11
CA PRO A 52 -26.10 7.13 9.00
C PRO A 52 -27.25 6.38 8.33
N GLN A 53 -27.50 6.63 7.05
CA GLN A 53 -28.56 6.00 6.27
C GLN A 53 -28.33 4.50 6.06
N GLU A 54 -27.07 4.07 5.93
CA GLU A 54 -26.68 2.65 5.78
C GLU A 54 -27.10 1.82 7.00
N ILE A 55 -27.17 2.43 8.18
CA ILE A 55 -27.55 1.76 9.43
C ILE A 55 -29.06 1.84 9.69
N VAL A 56 -29.66 3.01 9.47
CA VAL A 56 -31.06 3.26 9.88
C VAL A 56 -32.08 2.73 8.87
N GLU A 57 -31.75 2.69 7.57
CA GLU A 57 -32.69 2.21 6.55
C GLU A 57 -32.98 0.70 6.61
N PRO A 58 -32.00 -0.19 6.81
CA PRO A 58 -32.25 -1.63 6.98
C PRO A 58 -33.15 -1.94 8.18
N LEU A 59 -33.05 -1.15 9.24
CA LEU A 59 -33.87 -1.30 10.46
C LEU A 59 -35.31 -0.82 10.29
N LYS A 60 -35.65 -0.17 9.16
CA LYS A 60 -37.01 0.32 8.86
C LYS A 60 -37.91 -0.75 8.23
N ALA A 61 -37.36 -1.91 7.82
CA ALA A 61 -38.17 -3.05 7.38
C ALA A 61 -39.06 -3.53 8.54
N PRO A 62 -40.30 -4.00 8.29
CA PRO A 62 -41.27 -4.22 9.34
C PRO A 62 -40.85 -5.42 10.19
N GLN A 63 -40.12 -5.16 11.29
CA GLN A 63 -40.00 -6.12 12.36
C GLN A 63 -41.36 -6.22 13.04
N THR A 64 -42.03 -7.32 12.75
CA THR A 64 -43.21 -7.80 13.46
C THR A 64 -42.93 -7.90 14.97
N THR A 65 -43.78 -7.20 15.71
CA THR A 65 -44.18 -7.45 17.10
C THR A 65 -43.22 -6.98 18.21
N PRO A 66 -43.68 -6.13 19.15
CA PRO A 66 -42.85 -5.57 20.21
C PRO A 66 -42.72 -6.55 21.39
N GLU A 67 -41.50 -6.74 21.91
CA GLU A 67 -41.34 -7.08 23.32
C GLU A 67 -41.54 -5.81 24.15
N GLU A 68 -42.58 -5.85 24.97
CA GLU A 68 -42.95 -4.85 25.96
C GLU A 68 -41.85 -4.72 27.02
N VAL A 69 -41.01 -3.69 26.89
CA VAL A 69 -40.17 -3.22 28.00
C VAL A 69 -40.75 -1.91 28.54
N ALA A 70 -41.22 -2.01 29.77
CA ALA A 70 -41.86 -1.01 30.60
C ALA A 70 -41.36 0.45 30.47
N GLY A 71 -42.31 1.35 30.19
CA GLY A 71 -42.53 2.64 30.86
C GLY A 71 -41.44 3.72 30.84
N PRO A 72 -41.76 4.99 30.45
CA PRO A 72 -40.81 6.09 30.52
C PRO A 72 -40.58 6.47 31.99
N ARG A 73 -39.40 6.16 32.54
CA ARG A 73 -38.96 6.77 33.81
C ARG A 73 -38.47 8.18 33.53
N GLY A 74 -39.05 9.12 34.27
CA GLY A 74 -39.01 10.55 34.03
C GLY A 74 -37.61 11.17 33.88
N ALA A 75 -37.62 12.34 33.23
CA ALA A 75 -36.49 13.23 33.08
C ALA A 75 -35.78 13.45 34.43
N GLN A 76 -34.58 12.89 34.55
CA GLN A 76 -33.68 13.19 35.65
C GLN A 76 -32.67 14.23 35.13
N PRO A 77 -32.54 15.41 35.78
CA PRO A 77 -31.55 16.41 35.39
C PRO A 77 -30.13 15.84 35.52
N PRO A 78 -29.14 16.38 34.78
CA PRO A 78 -27.80 15.81 34.72
C PRO A 78 -27.22 15.71 36.13
N GLY A 79 -27.10 14.48 36.62
CA GLY A 79 -26.36 14.19 37.84
C GLY A 79 -24.91 14.57 37.58
N GLN A 80 -24.40 15.51 38.39
CA GLN A 80 -22.98 15.85 38.47
C GLN A 80 -22.17 14.60 38.78
N GLN A 81 -21.75 13.86 37.76
CA GLN A 81 -20.56 13.03 37.84
C GLN A 81 -19.39 13.95 37.60
N GLY A 82 -18.51 14.07 38.60
CA GLY A 82 -17.36 14.96 38.55
C GLY A 82 -16.46 14.66 37.34
N PRO A 83 -15.61 15.62 36.93
CA PRO A 83 -14.90 15.58 35.65
C PRO A 83 -13.86 14.46 35.46
N GLU A 84 -13.68 13.52 36.40
CA GLU A 84 -12.49 12.66 36.43
C GLU A 84 -12.71 11.13 36.30
N GLU A 85 -13.94 10.62 36.17
CA GLU A 85 -14.14 9.15 36.03
C GLU A 85 -15.07 8.71 34.89
N SER A 86 -15.31 9.56 33.88
CA SER A 86 -16.00 9.08 32.68
C SER A 86 -15.03 8.25 31.82
N PRO A 87 -15.37 7.02 31.41
CA PRO A 87 -14.50 6.21 30.53
C PRO A 87 -14.27 6.86 29.15
N LEU A 88 -15.06 7.88 28.81
CA LEU A 88 -14.96 8.69 27.60
C LEU A 88 -14.31 10.06 27.84
N ALA A 89 -13.61 10.25 28.96
CA ALA A 89 -12.87 11.47 29.25
C ALA A 89 -11.89 11.82 28.11
N GLY A 90 -11.86 13.08 27.71
CA GLY A 90 -11.03 13.59 26.61
C GLY A 90 -11.69 13.60 25.22
N TYR A 91 -12.90 13.07 25.08
CA TYR A 91 -13.66 13.12 23.82
C TYR A 91 -14.80 14.13 23.87
N LYS A 92 -15.14 14.71 22.71
CA LYS A 92 -16.35 15.52 22.56
C LYS A 92 -17.51 14.57 22.25
N ILE A 93 -18.41 14.37 23.22
CA ILE A 93 -19.58 13.50 23.03
C ILE A 93 -20.73 14.30 22.39
N PRO A 94 -21.22 13.92 21.19
CA PRO A 94 -22.35 14.59 20.56
C PRO A 94 -23.60 14.59 21.43
N PHE A 95 -24.38 15.67 21.39
CA PHE A 95 -25.52 15.88 22.29
C PHE A 95 -26.55 14.73 22.24
N ALA A 96 -26.90 14.27 21.04
CA ALA A 96 -27.86 13.17 20.84
C ALA A 96 -27.40 11.86 21.52
N LEU A 97 -26.09 11.65 21.61
CA LEU A 97 -25.50 10.43 22.15
C LEU A 97 -25.48 10.42 23.69
N GLN A 98 -25.44 11.59 24.34
CA GLN A 98 -25.23 11.74 25.79
C GLN A 98 -26.23 10.93 26.64
N LYS A 99 -27.49 10.86 26.20
CA LYS A 99 -28.54 10.08 26.91
C LYS A 99 -28.35 8.57 26.86
N TYR A 100 -27.55 8.06 25.93
CA TYR A 100 -27.35 6.61 25.74
C TYR A 100 -25.98 6.13 26.24
N VAL A 101 -25.00 7.02 26.39
CA VAL A 101 -23.60 6.68 26.71
C VAL A 101 -23.22 7.01 28.15
N SER A 102 -24.07 6.62 29.10
CA SER A 102 -23.83 6.75 30.54
C SER A 102 -23.61 5.40 31.20
N GLY A 103 -22.88 5.36 32.31
CA GLY A 103 -22.66 4.14 33.10
C GLY A 103 -21.93 3.03 32.32
N ASP A 104 -22.49 1.81 32.33
CA ASP A 104 -21.87 0.66 31.67
C ASP A 104 -21.85 0.75 30.14
N ASN A 105 -22.82 1.46 29.54
CA ASN A 105 -22.82 1.71 28.08
C ASN A 105 -21.60 2.53 27.66
N ALA A 106 -21.15 3.46 28.51
CA ALA A 106 -19.96 4.26 28.26
C ALA A 106 -18.69 3.39 28.24
N LYS A 107 -18.63 2.34 29.07
CA LYS A 107 -17.53 1.37 29.09
C LYS A 107 -17.53 0.48 27.85
N VAL A 108 -18.72 0.04 27.39
CA VAL A 108 -18.87 -0.72 26.14
C VAL A 108 -18.38 0.11 24.96
N LEU A 109 -18.87 1.34 24.82
CA LEU A 109 -18.44 2.25 23.77
C LEU A 109 -16.93 2.52 23.84
N ARG A 110 -16.38 2.65 25.07
CA ARG A 110 -14.94 2.84 25.24
C ARG A 110 -14.13 1.66 24.70
N ARG A 111 -14.55 0.41 24.93
CA ARG A 111 -13.87 -0.77 24.36
C ARG A 111 -13.88 -0.73 22.83
N HIS A 112 -15.01 -0.39 22.22
CA HIS A 112 -15.10 -0.24 20.76
C HIS A 112 -14.17 0.87 20.23
N LEU A 113 -14.01 1.97 20.97
CA LEU A 113 -13.05 3.02 20.61
C LEU A 113 -11.60 2.59 20.78
N ASP A 114 -11.30 1.73 21.76
CA ASP A 114 -9.94 1.22 21.95
C ASP A 114 -9.48 0.39 20.74
N ASP A 115 -10.41 -0.35 20.11
CA ASP A 115 -10.17 -1.08 18.86
C ASP A 115 -10.10 -0.17 17.62
N ALA A 116 -10.60 1.06 17.70
CA ALA A 116 -10.55 2.02 16.61
C ALA A 116 -9.21 2.77 16.55
N PRO A 117 -8.72 3.12 15.34
CA PRO A 117 -7.52 3.93 15.16
C PRO A 117 -7.63 5.27 15.91
N VAL A 118 -6.59 5.65 16.66
CA VAL A 118 -6.60 6.85 17.54
C VAL A 118 -7.05 8.11 16.79
N ALA A 119 -6.59 8.29 15.55
CA ALA A 119 -6.94 9.43 14.70
C ALA A 119 -8.43 9.50 14.31
N GLU A 120 -9.13 8.37 14.33
CA GLU A 120 -10.54 8.26 13.91
C GLU A 120 -11.52 8.23 15.07
N ARG A 121 -11.06 8.12 16.32
CA ARG A 121 -11.94 7.94 17.49
C ARG A 121 -12.95 9.08 17.69
N GLN A 122 -12.58 10.31 17.38
CA GLN A 122 -13.54 11.43 17.44
C GLN A 122 -14.56 11.35 16.30
N ALA A 123 -14.12 11.03 15.08
CA ALA A 123 -15.02 10.85 13.94
C ALA A 123 -16.00 9.69 14.17
N TYR A 124 -15.57 8.61 14.82
CA TYR A 124 -16.42 7.50 15.25
C TYR A 124 -17.57 7.99 16.14
N LEU A 125 -17.27 8.81 17.14
CA LEU A 125 -18.27 9.37 18.04
C LEU A 125 -19.23 10.33 17.32
N ASP A 126 -18.70 11.17 16.44
CA ASP A 126 -19.49 12.12 15.66
C ASP A 126 -20.47 11.40 14.71
N GLU A 127 -19.99 10.37 14.01
CA GLU A 127 -20.81 9.50 13.15
C GLU A 127 -21.88 8.75 13.96
N LEU A 128 -21.52 8.19 15.11
CA LEU A 128 -22.48 7.51 16.00
C LEU A 128 -23.56 8.49 16.50
N GLY A 129 -23.17 9.73 16.82
CA GLY A 129 -24.12 10.79 17.16
C GLY A 129 -25.10 11.10 16.01
N ALA A 130 -24.62 11.08 14.77
CA ALA A 130 -25.46 11.25 13.59
C ALA A 130 -26.41 10.06 13.37
N VAL A 131 -25.94 8.81 13.57
CA VAL A 131 -26.79 7.61 13.54
C VAL A 131 -27.92 7.69 14.56
N VAL A 132 -27.61 8.10 15.79
CA VAL A 132 -28.60 8.28 16.85
C VAL A 132 -29.63 9.34 16.48
N THR A 133 -29.17 10.49 15.97
CA THR A 133 -30.05 11.57 15.52
C THR A 133 -31.00 11.11 14.41
N GLU A 134 -30.49 10.35 13.43
CA GLU A 134 -31.26 9.82 12.31
C GLU A 134 -32.26 8.74 12.76
N ALA A 135 -31.85 7.85 13.67
CA ALA A 135 -32.72 6.81 14.24
C ALA A 135 -33.90 7.43 15.01
N GLU A 136 -33.64 8.45 15.82
CA GLU A 136 -34.68 9.22 16.52
C GLU A 136 -35.64 9.91 15.57
N ALA A 137 -35.11 10.59 14.55
CA ALA A 137 -35.92 11.27 13.53
C ALA A 137 -36.83 10.29 12.78
N LYS A 138 -36.35 9.08 12.51
CA LYS A 138 -37.09 8.02 11.81
C LYS A 138 -37.90 7.10 12.74
N LYS A 139 -37.89 7.35 14.07
CA LYS A 139 -38.55 6.53 15.10
C LYS A 139 -38.16 5.04 15.06
N VAL A 140 -36.90 4.78 14.74
CA VAL A 140 -36.29 3.45 14.78
C VAL A 140 -35.70 3.23 16.18
N ASP A 141 -35.60 1.97 16.63
CA ASP A 141 -34.93 1.66 17.89
C ASP A 141 -33.47 2.14 17.87
N VAL A 142 -33.18 3.11 18.74
CA VAL A 142 -31.88 3.76 18.84
C VAL A 142 -30.82 2.81 19.40
N VAL A 143 -31.19 1.90 20.30
CA VAL A 143 -30.24 0.93 20.86
C VAL A 143 -29.82 -0.07 19.78
N ALA A 144 -30.78 -0.57 18.99
CA ALA A 144 -30.49 -1.39 17.83
C ALA A 144 -29.60 -0.66 16.79
N ALA A 145 -29.87 0.62 16.53
CA ALA A 145 -29.05 1.43 15.61
C ALA A 145 -27.61 1.63 16.12
N ILE A 146 -27.43 1.89 17.41
CA ILE A 146 -26.10 2.01 18.04
C ILE A 146 -25.33 0.69 17.91
N ASN A 147 -25.95 -0.44 18.27
CA ASN A 147 -25.31 -1.75 18.19
C ASN A 147 -24.93 -2.11 16.74
N SER A 148 -25.85 -1.88 15.80
CA SER A 148 -25.60 -2.11 14.37
C SER A 148 -24.46 -1.25 13.85
N TYR A 149 -24.39 0.03 14.22
CA TYR A 149 -23.26 0.89 13.85
C TYR A 149 -21.94 0.34 14.40
N MET A 150 -21.89 -0.04 15.69
CA MET A 150 -20.66 -0.55 16.31
C MET A 150 -20.18 -1.83 15.63
N GLU A 151 -21.09 -2.73 15.28
CA GLU A 151 -20.78 -3.97 14.55
C GLU A 151 -20.22 -3.65 13.15
N VAL A 152 -20.98 -2.90 12.33
CA VAL A 152 -20.58 -2.55 10.96
C VAL A 152 -19.25 -1.81 10.94
N LYS A 153 -19.04 -0.83 11.83
CA LYS A 153 -17.80 -0.07 11.90
C LYS A 153 -16.62 -0.96 12.31
N SER A 154 -16.82 -1.89 13.24
CA SER A 154 -15.78 -2.86 13.63
C SER A 154 -15.40 -3.79 12.48
N GLU A 155 -16.36 -4.23 11.67
CA GLU A 155 -16.11 -5.05 10.48
C GLU A 155 -15.34 -4.26 9.40
N ARG A 156 -15.71 -3.00 9.17
CA ARG A 156 -14.99 -2.11 8.25
C ARG A 156 -13.54 -1.91 8.68
N TYR A 157 -13.27 -1.77 9.98
CA TYR A 157 -11.90 -1.70 10.50
C TYR A 157 -11.13 -3.01 10.31
N LYS A 158 -11.74 -4.16 10.58
CA LYS A 158 -11.12 -5.47 10.33
C LYS A 158 -10.81 -5.67 8.84
N ALA A 159 -11.75 -5.32 7.97
CA ALA A 159 -11.57 -5.39 6.52
C ALA A 159 -10.48 -4.44 6.05
N ALA A 160 -10.41 -3.23 6.60
CA ALA A 160 -9.36 -2.27 6.29
C ALA A 160 -7.98 -2.75 6.77
N ALA A 161 -7.88 -3.32 7.96
CA ALA A 161 -6.66 -3.93 8.46
C ALA A 161 -6.19 -5.08 7.57
N ALA A 162 -7.10 -5.99 7.18
CA ALA A 162 -6.78 -7.10 6.28
C ALA A 162 -6.30 -6.62 4.90
N LYS A 163 -6.97 -5.62 4.31
CA LYS A 163 -6.55 -5.00 3.05
C LYS A 163 -5.19 -4.30 3.18
N ASN A 164 -4.92 -3.64 4.30
CA ASN A 164 -3.61 -3.02 4.55
C ASN A 164 -2.49 -4.07 4.61
N VAL A 165 -2.73 -5.21 5.25
CA VAL A 165 -1.77 -6.33 5.26
C VAL A 165 -1.50 -6.82 3.83
N GLN A 166 -2.55 -7.05 3.04
CA GLN A 166 -2.41 -7.45 1.63
C GLN A 166 -1.65 -6.41 0.79
N LYS A 167 -1.90 -5.12 1.03
CA LYS A 167 -1.16 -4.02 0.37
C LYS A 167 0.32 -4.07 0.71
N TRP A 168 0.65 -4.26 1.99
CA TRP A 168 2.04 -4.40 2.43
C TRP A 168 2.75 -5.60 1.82
N GLU A 169 2.07 -6.76 1.76
CA GLU A 169 2.60 -7.95 1.08
C GLU A 169 2.84 -7.69 -0.40
N THR A 170 1.88 -7.06 -1.08
CA THR A 170 1.99 -6.69 -2.50
C THR A 170 3.15 -5.73 -2.74
N LEU A 171 3.27 -4.69 -1.92
CA LEU A 171 4.36 -3.72 -2.02
C LEU A 171 5.72 -4.35 -1.75
N LYS A 172 5.80 -5.31 -0.82
CA LYS A 172 7.03 -6.05 -0.55
C LYS A 172 7.45 -6.88 -1.77
N VAL A 173 6.51 -7.60 -2.39
CA VAL A 173 6.76 -8.37 -3.62
C VAL A 173 7.22 -7.46 -4.75
N VAL A 174 6.54 -6.32 -4.96
CA VAL A 174 6.93 -5.32 -5.95
C VAL A 174 8.35 -4.81 -5.68
N ALA A 175 8.67 -4.47 -4.43
CA ALA A 175 10.00 -4.00 -4.04
C ALA A 175 11.09 -5.06 -4.27
N GLU A 176 10.84 -6.31 -3.93
CA GLU A 176 11.78 -7.43 -4.16
C GLU A 176 12.01 -7.65 -5.66
N VAL A 177 10.96 -7.67 -6.47
CA VAL A 177 11.05 -7.82 -7.94
C VAL A 177 11.79 -6.63 -8.55
N THR A 178 11.50 -5.41 -8.12
CA THR A 178 12.19 -4.20 -8.60
C THR A 178 13.67 -4.22 -8.22
N ALA A 179 14.02 -4.55 -6.98
CA ALA A 179 15.41 -4.62 -6.53
C ALA A 179 16.19 -5.73 -7.28
N GLY A 180 15.59 -6.92 -7.43
CA GLY A 180 16.18 -8.02 -8.20
C GLY A 180 16.35 -7.66 -9.67
N GLY A 181 15.36 -7.01 -10.27
CA GLY A 181 15.42 -6.51 -11.64
C GLY A 181 16.55 -5.48 -11.82
N LEU A 182 16.69 -4.53 -10.89
CA LEU A 182 17.76 -3.52 -10.93
C LEU A 182 19.13 -4.15 -10.78
N LEU A 183 19.28 -5.16 -9.93
CA LEU A 183 20.53 -5.91 -9.80
C LEU A 183 20.88 -6.65 -11.10
N LEU A 184 19.91 -7.29 -11.76
CA LEU A 184 20.13 -7.91 -13.06
C LEU A 184 20.52 -6.88 -14.13
N VAL A 185 19.83 -5.74 -14.18
CA VAL A 185 20.19 -4.63 -15.07
C VAL A 185 21.63 -4.18 -14.81
N ALA A 186 22.02 -3.98 -13.56
CA ALA A 186 23.39 -3.60 -13.19
C ALA A 186 24.42 -4.64 -13.64
N LEU A 187 24.15 -5.94 -13.47
CA LEU A 187 25.03 -7.02 -13.91
C LEU A 187 25.16 -7.06 -15.43
N PHE A 188 24.06 -6.97 -16.19
CA PHE A 188 24.13 -6.93 -17.65
C PHE A 188 24.81 -5.66 -18.16
N SER A 189 24.56 -4.51 -17.54
CA SER A 189 25.28 -3.26 -17.83
C SER A 189 26.77 -3.39 -17.55
N LEU A 190 27.17 -4.04 -16.45
CA LEU A 190 28.58 -4.31 -16.14
C LEU A 190 29.22 -5.19 -17.23
N VAL A 191 28.54 -6.26 -17.64
CA VAL A 191 29.01 -7.13 -18.75
C VAL A 191 29.18 -6.31 -20.03
N LEU A 192 28.22 -5.47 -20.40
CA LEU A 192 28.32 -4.61 -21.58
C LEU A 192 29.50 -3.64 -21.50
N VAL A 193 29.78 -3.08 -20.31
CA VAL A 193 30.93 -2.19 -20.09
C VAL A 193 32.25 -2.96 -20.21
N LEU A 194 32.37 -4.13 -19.59
CA LEU A 194 33.57 -4.97 -19.70
C LEU A 194 33.84 -5.38 -21.15
N LEU A 195 32.80 -5.77 -21.90
CA LEU A 195 32.89 -6.08 -23.32
C LEU A 195 33.33 -4.85 -24.14
N ALA A 196 32.86 -3.65 -23.80
CA ALA A 196 33.28 -2.42 -24.47
C ALA A 196 34.77 -2.11 -24.21
N ILE A 197 35.24 -2.29 -22.97
CA ILE A 197 36.65 -2.10 -22.59
C ILE A 197 37.55 -3.12 -23.30
N GLU A 198 37.18 -4.41 -23.32
CA GLU A 198 37.92 -5.45 -24.01
C GLU A 198 38.07 -5.11 -25.50
N ARG A 199 36.97 -4.69 -26.15
CA ARG A 199 37.01 -4.31 -27.57
C ARG A 199 37.92 -3.12 -27.83
N ASN A 200 37.84 -2.08 -26.99
CA ASN A 200 38.63 -0.86 -27.18
C ASN A 200 40.12 -1.08 -26.90
N THR A 201 40.47 -1.92 -25.94
CA THR A 201 41.87 -2.24 -25.61
C THR A 201 42.50 -3.21 -26.62
N ARG A 202 41.72 -4.12 -27.22
CA ARG A 202 42.20 -5.01 -28.27
C ARG A 202 42.58 -4.26 -29.55
N SER A 203 41.85 -3.20 -29.92
CA SER A 203 42.20 -2.40 -31.11
C SER A 203 43.52 -1.64 -30.90
N LEU A 204 43.72 -1.06 -29.71
CA LEU A 204 44.96 -0.37 -29.32
C LEU A 204 46.18 -1.30 -29.41
N ARG A 205 46.06 -2.52 -28.87
CA ARG A 205 47.14 -3.52 -28.93
C ARG A 205 47.48 -3.94 -30.36
N GLN A 206 46.47 -4.09 -31.22
CA GLN A 206 46.67 -4.41 -32.64
C GLN A 206 47.32 -3.26 -33.42
N SER A 207 47.00 -2.00 -33.11
CA SER A 207 47.70 -0.85 -33.72
C SER A 207 49.16 -0.78 -33.31
N ASP A 208 49.48 -1.02 -32.04
CA ASP A 208 50.87 -1.01 -31.54
C ASP A 208 51.71 -2.11 -32.20
N GLU A 209 51.17 -3.32 -32.35
CA GLU A 209 51.84 -4.42 -33.05
C GLU A 209 52.08 -4.09 -34.53
N ARG A 210 51.11 -3.45 -35.22
CA ARG A 210 51.29 -3.01 -36.62
C ARG A 210 52.34 -1.91 -36.76
N ILE A 211 52.40 -0.97 -35.82
CA ILE A 211 53.40 0.11 -35.82
C ILE A 211 54.80 -0.48 -35.63
N ARG A 212 54.98 -1.41 -34.67
CA ARG A 212 56.26 -2.11 -34.46
C ARG A 212 56.69 -2.90 -35.69
N ALA A 213 55.80 -3.70 -36.26
CA ALA A 213 56.10 -4.49 -37.46
C ALA A 213 56.45 -3.61 -38.68
N SER A 214 55.85 -2.41 -38.80
CA SER A 214 56.19 -1.44 -39.85
C SER A 214 57.55 -0.77 -39.63
N ALA A 215 57.90 -0.48 -38.37
CA ALA A 215 59.19 0.07 -38.00
C ALA A 215 60.35 -0.92 -38.25
N GLU A 216 60.14 -2.21 -37.90
CA GLU A 216 61.11 -3.28 -38.16
C GLU A 216 61.38 -3.45 -39.66
N ARG A 217 60.34 -3.48 -40.50
CA ARG A 217 60.51 -3.55 -41.96
C ARG A 217 61.24 -2.35 -42.54
N LYS A 218 60.96 -1.14 -42.04
CA LYS A 218 61.68 0.07 -42.50
C LYS A 218 63.15 0.03 -42.12
N HIS A 219 63.48 -0.52 -40.95
CA HIS A 219 64.87 -0.67 -40.53
C HIS A 219 65.60 -1.71 -41.39
N GLU A 220 64.97 -2.85 -41.68
CA GLU A 220 65.53 -3.91 -42.51
C GLU A 220 65.83 -3.43 -43.94
N VAL A 221 64.91 -2.66 -44.54
CA VAL A 221 65.10 -2.05 -45.87
C VAL A 221 66.18 -0.96 -45.88
N ALA A 222 66.41 -0.26 -44.76
CA ALA A 222 67.45 0.77 -44.67
C ALA A 222 68.87 0.20 -44.47
N THR A 223 68.98 -1.07 -44.07
CA THR A 223 70.26 -1.77 -43.83
C THR A 223 70.68 -2.72 -44.94
N ALA A 224 69.81 -2.93 -45.94
CA ALA A 224 70.07 -3.71 -47.16
C ALA A 224 70.52 -2.80 -48.31
#